data_AF-A0A239D399-F1
#
_entry.id   AF-A0A239D399-F1
#
_cell.length_a   1.000
_cell.length_b   1.000
_cell.length_c   1.000
_cell.angle_alpha   90.00
_cell.angle_beta   90.00
_cell.angle_gamma   90.00
#
_symmetry.space_group_name_H-M   'P 1'
#
loop_
_entity.id
_entity.type
_entity.pdbx_description
1 polymer ?
#
loop_
_entity_poly.entity_id
_entity_poly.type
_entity_poly.pdbx_seq_one_letter_code
_entity_poly.pdbx_strand_id
1 'polypeptide(L)'
;MPIYSGIETRLLDGDLVQFEVEMRGARNAADVEDYAECAAAQYALIRGYGFARHLRTTAYEEGGLWRGDAVYTISAALPRGLKTIDAEVATLACAENGIPMV
;
A
#
# COMPACT_ATOMS: atom_id res chain seq x y z
N MET A 1 -19.11 2.34 5.42
CA MET A 1 -18.29 1.17 5.05
C MET A 1 -17.37 1.60 3.91
N PRO A 2 -16.09 1.25 3.95
CA PRO A 2 -15.16 1.58 2.88
C PRO A 2 -15.53 0.79 1.61
N ILE A 3 -15.37 1.43 0.46
CA ILE A 3 -15.49 0.80 -0.85
C ILE A 3 -14.14 0.98 -1.55
N TYR A 4 -13.40 -0.11 -1.65
CA TYR A 4 -12.11 -0.17 -2.32
C TYR A 4 -12.36 -0.28 -3.83
N SER A 5 -11.99 0.78 -4.57
CA SER A 5 -12.38 0.97 -5.97
C SER A 5 -11.30 0.52 -6.96
N GLY A 6 -10.10 0.16 -6.48
CA GLY A 6 -9.05 -0.45 -7.28
C GLY A 6 -7.65 -0.15 -6.76
N ILE A 7 -6.67 -0.84 -7.35
CA ILE A 7 -5.23 -0.65 -7.15
C ILE A 7 -4.60 -0.69 -8.54
N GLU A 8 -3.91 0.38 -8.93
CA GLU A 8 -2.99 0.35 -10.07
C GLU A 8 -1.56 0.28 -9.56
N THR A 9 -0.81 -0.71 -10.05
CA THR A 9 0.60 -0.90 -9.67
C THR A 9 1.51 -0.51 -10.82
N ARG A 10 2.49 0.36 -10.55
CA ARG A 10 3.51 0.77 -11.52
C ARG A 10 4.91 0.54 -10.94
N LEU A 11 5.67 -0.37 -11.54
CA LEU A 11 7.10 -0.50 -11.26
C LEU A 11 7.82 0.72 -11.82
N LEU A 12 8.55 1.44 -10.97
CA LEU A 12 9.26 2.66 -11.38
C LEU A 12 10.70 2.34 -11.82
N ASP A 13 11.51 1.81 -10.91
CA ASP A 13 12.89 1.39 -11.19
C ASP A 13 13.38 0.42 -10.11
N GLY A 14 14.07 -0.64 -10.49
CA GLY A 14 14.64 -1.61 -9.56
C GLY A 14 13.63 -2.16 -8.54
N ASP A 15 13.79 -1.74 -7.29
CA ASP A 15 12.93 -2.08 -6.15
C ASP A 15 11.85 -1.04 -5.84
N LEU A 16 11.84 0.09 -6.55
CA LEU A 16 10.91 1.19 -6.38
C LEU A 16 9.60 0.93 -7.14
N VAL A 17 8.49 0.96 -6.42
CA VAL A 17 7.15 0.71 -6.94
C VAL A 17 6.17 1.77 -6.45
N GLN A 18 5.25 2.16 -7.32
CA GLN A 18 4.15 3.07 -7.05
C GLN A 18 2.83 2.32 -7.06
N PHE A 19 1.96 2.67 -6.13
CA PHE A 19 0.57 2.22 -6.06
C PHE A 19 -0.34 3.44 -6.11
N GLU A 20 -1.22 3.46 -7.11
CA GLU A 20 -2.35 4.39 -7.17
C GLU A 20 -3.58 3.63 -6.65
N VAL A 21 -4.14 4.10 -5.54
CA VAL A 21 -5.30 3.46 -4.89
C VAL A 21 -6.50 4.39 -4.90
N GLU A 22 -7.68 3.83 -5.15
CA GLU A 22 -8.93 4.57 -5.10
C GLU A 22 -9.89 3.95 -4.09
N MET A 23 -10.51 4.76 -3.23
CA MET A 23 -11.54 4.29 -2.33
C MET A 23 -12.60 5.34 -2.00
N ARG A 24 -13.76 4.90 -1.56
CA ARG A 24 -14.82 5.76 -1.00
C ARG A 24 -15.09 5.39 0.44
N GLY A 25 -15.61 6.34 1.22
CA GLY A 25 -15.98 6.10 2.62
C GLY A 25 -14.78 6.00 3.57
N ALA A 26 -13.59 6.46 3.16
CA ALA A 26 -12.46 6.70 4.05
C ALA A 26 -12.80 7.82 5.05
N ARG A 27 -12.34 7.65 6.29
CA ARG A 27 -12.51 8.62 7.39
C ARG A 27 -11.53 9.78 7.25
N ASN A 28 -10.32 9.50 6.78
CA ASN A 28 -9.24 10.45 6.54
C ASN A 28 -8.16 9.80 5.67
N ALA A 29 -7.06 10.53 5.42
CA ALA A 29 -5.93 10.06 4.63
C ALA A 29 -5.29 8.76 5.13
N ALA A 30 -5.35 8.45 6.44
CA ALA A 30 -4.78 7.22 6.99
C ALA A 30 -5.46 5.97 6.44
N ASP A 31 -6.78 5.98 6.21
CA ASP A 31 -7.47 4.83 5.61
C ASP A 31 -6.97 4.56 4.16
N VAL A 32 -6.54 5.62 3.45
CA VAL A 32 -5.94 5.53 2.12
C VAL A 32 -4.50 5.02 2.20
N GLU A 33 -3.74 5.48 3.20
CA GLU A 33 -2.39 4.98 3.49
C GLU A 33 -2.41 3.49 3.84
N ASP A 34 -3.33 3.05 4.70
CA ASP A 34 -3.53 1.64 5.08
C ASP A 34 -3.83 0.79 3.84
N TYR A 35 -4.71 1.27 2.96
CA TYR A 35 -5.04 0.56 1.72
C TYR A 35 -3.82 0.44 0.78
N ALA A 36 -3.04 1.51 0.64
CA ALA A 36 -1.80 1.46 -0.14
C ALA A 36 -0.71 0.58 0.49
N GLU A 37 -0.61 0.53 1.83
CA GLU A 37 0.31 -0.36 2.54
C GLU A 37 -0.05 -1.82 2.30
N CYS A 38 -1.35 -2.16 2.37
CA CYS A 38 -1.86 -3.48 2.06
C CYS A 38 -1.52 -3.93 0.63
N ALA A 39 -1.70 -3.04 -0.35
CA ALA A 39 -1.29 -3.28 -1.73
C ALA A 39 0.22 -3.55 -1.84
N ALA A 40 1.03 -2.72 -1.18
CA ALA A 40 2.49 -2.82 -1.22
C ALA A 40 3.01 -4.11 -0.57
N ALA A 41 2.44 -4.52 0.57
CA ALA A 41 2.80 -5.75 1.27
C ALA A 41 2.54 -6.99 0.40
N GLN A 42 1.33 -7.10 -0.15
CA GLN A 42 0.98 -8.22 -1.02
C GLN A 42 1.82 -8.24 -2.29
N TYR A 43 2.12 -7.08 -2.88
CA TYR A 43 2.97 -6.99 -4.05
C TYR A 43 4.41 -7.46 -3.75
N ALA A 44 4.96 -7.10 -2.58
CA ALA A 44 6.27 -7.58 -2.16
C ALA A 44 6.31 -9.12 -2.12
N LEU A 45 5.30 -9.76 -1.53
CA LEU A 45 5.18 -11.23 -1.48
C LEU A 45 5.05 -11.85 -2.87
N ILE A 46 4.21 -11.28 -3.76
CA ILE A 46 4.05 -11.74 -5.15
C ILE A 46 5.39 -11.73 -5.90
N ARG A 47 6.26 -10.75 -5.59
CA ARG A 47 7.60 -10.62 -6.18
C ARG A 47 8.67 -11.46 -5.49
N GLY A 48 8.32 -12.22 -4.45
CA GLY A 48 9.24 -13.08 -3.69
C GLY A 48 10.10 -12.33 -2.67
N TYR A 49 9.65 -11.15 -2.23
CA TYR A 49 10.29 -10.33 -1.20
C TYR A 49 9.54 -10.42 0.13
N GLY A 50 10.23 -10.15 1.23
CA GLY A 50 9.66 -10.21 2.59
C GLY A 50 9.38 -8.84 3.21
N PHE A 51 9.85 -7.76 2.59
CA PHE A 51 9.75 -6.42 3.17
C PHE A 51 9.33 -5.38 2.14
N ALA A 52 8.63 -4.36 2.63
CA ALA A 52 8.43 -3.10 1.95
C ALA A 52 8.92 -1.94 2.83
N ARG A 53 9.24 -0.80 2.24
CA ARG A 53 9.51 0.44 2.97
C ARG A 53 8.75 1.57 2.35
N HIS A 54 7.96 2.25 3.18
CA HIS A 54 7.21 3.42 2.77
C HIS A 54 8.12 4.62 2.52
N LEU A 55 7.99 5.26 1.35
CA LEU A 55 8.70 6.51 1.04
C LEU A 55 7.79 7.73 1.13
N ARG A 56 6.60 7.63 0.54
CA ARG A 56 5.64 8.74 0.44
C ARG A 56 4.25 8.18 0.17
N THR A 57 3.24 8.81 0.75
CA THR A 57 1.87 8.77 0.24
C THR A 57 1.35 10.20 0.11
N THR A 58 0.72 10.51 -1.01
CA THR A 58 -0.10 11.70 -1.19
C THR A 58 -1.54 11.26 -1.30
N ALA A 59 -2.39 11.70 -0.38
CA ALA A 59 -3.82 11.41 -0.40
C ALA A 59 -4.62 12.69 -0.61
N TYR A 60 -5.65 12.62 -1.43
CA TYR A 60 -6.59 13.73 -1.65
C TYR A 60 -8.00 13.20 -1.90
N GLU A 61 -8.98 14.06 -1.69
CA GLU A 61 -10.40 13.75 -1.78
C GLU A 61 -11.10 14.71 -2.75
N GLU A 62 -11.93 14.15 -3.63
CA GLU A 62 -12.78 14.91 -4.54
C GLU A 62 -14.12 14.18 -4.74
N GLY A 63 -15.25 14.81 -4.36
CA GLY A 63 -16.58 14.26 -4.60
C GLY A 63 -16.85 12.91 -3.91
N GLY A 64 -16.28 12.73 -2.71
CA GLY A 64 -16.33 11.53 -1.90
C GLY A 64 -15.44 10.38 -2.40
N LEU A 65 -14.66 10.60 -3.46
CA LEU A 65 -13.62 9.68 -3.93
C LEU A 65 -12.28 10.10 -3.36
N TRP A 66 -11.65 9.17 -2.65
CA TRP A 66 -10.28 9.31 -2.19
C TRP A 66 -9.33 8.66 -3.19
N ARG A 67 -8.25 9.37 -3.50
CA ARG A 67 -7.12 8.84 -4.28
C ARG A 67 -5.84 8.93 -3.47
N GLY A 68 -5.07 7.85 -3.50
CA GLY A 68 -3.75 7.75 -2.90
C GLY A 68 -2.68 7.46 -3.95
N ASP A 69 -1.63 8.26 -3.98
CA ASP A 69 -0.39 8.00 -4.73
C ASP A 69 0.69 7.64 -3.72
N ALA A 70 1.06 6.36 -3.66
CA ALA A 70 2.00 5.86 -2.68
C ALA A 70 3.21 5.20 -3.33
N VAL A 71 4.41 5.50 -2.81
CA VAL A 71 5.68 4.98 -3.32
C VAL A 71 6.39 4.20 -2.23
N TYR A 72 6.83 2.99 -2.59
CA TYR A 72 7.53 2.05 -1.72
C TYR A 72 8.78 1.49 -2.39
N THR A 73 9.72 1.01 -1.58
CA THR A 73 10.74 0.05 -2.04
C THR A 73 10.41 -1.34 -1.53
N ILE A 74 10.72 -2.40 -2.28
CA ILE A 74 10.55 -3.80 -1.86
C ILE A 74 11.89 -4.54 -1.73
N SER A 75 12.07 -5.38 -0.72
CA SER A 75 13.37 -6.04 -0.49
C SER A 75 13.28 -7.42 0.14
N ALA A 76 14.27 -8.27 -0.18
CA ALA A 76 14.39 -9.63 0.39
C ALA A 76 14.91 -9.62 1.83
N ALA A 77 15.74 -8.63 2.17
CA ALA A 77 16.30 -8.44 3.50
C ALA A 77 15.75 -7.16 4.12
N LEU A 78 15.83 -7.07 5.44
CA LEU A 78 15.36 -5.91 6.20
C LEU A 78 16.00 -4.61 5.68
N PRO A 79 15.21 -3.68 5.10
CA PRO A 79 15.73 -2.44 4.57
C PRO A 79 16.17 -1.50 5.70
N ARG A 80 17.19 -0.68 5.43
CA ARG A 80 17.63 0.36 6.36
C ARG A 80 16.62 1.53 6.36
N GLY A 81 16.42 2.15 7.52
CA GLY A 81 15.60 3.35 7.68
C GLY A 81 14.38 3.13 8.57
N LEU A 82 13.48 4.11 8.56
CA LEU A 82 12.21 4.07 9.29
C LEU A 82 11.09 3.57 8.37
N LYS A 83 9.94 3.20 8.97
CA LYS A 83 8.75 2.70 8.27
C LYS A 83 9.00 1.47 7.39
N THR A 84 9.75 0.53 7.97
CA THR A 84 9.91 -0.81 7.40
C THR A 84 8.67 -1.64 7.71
N ILE A 85 8.15 -2.29 6.69
CA ILE A 85 6.96 -3.14 6.73
C ILE A 85 7.42 -4.57 6.51
N ASP A 86 7.06 -5.46 7.44
CA ASP A 86 7.13 -6.90 7.22
C ASP A 86 5.90 -7.30 6.38
N ALA A 87 6.15 -7.82 5.19
CA ALA A 87 5.09 -8.04 4.21
C ALA A 87 4.14 -9.17 4.64
N GLU A 88 4.63 -10.20 5.31
CA GLU A 88 3.80 -11.31 5.79
C GLU A 88 2.87 -10.84 6.92
N VAL A 89 3.41 -10.08 7.88
CA VAL A 89 2.64 -9.53 9.00
C VAL A 89 1.61 -8.52 8.51
N ALA A 90 1.98 -7.62 7.59
CA ALA A 90 1.07 -6.63 7.04
C ALA A 90 -0.06 -7.27 6.22
N THR A 91 0.24 -8.21 5.32
CA THR A 91 -0.78 -8.94 4.55
C THR A 91 -1.78 -9.67 5.45
N LEU A 92 -1.30 -10.27 6.55
CA LEU A 92 -2.19 -10.90 7.54
C LEU A 92 -3.11 -9.86 8.20
N ALA A 93 -2.57 -8.74 8.67
CA ALA A 93 -3.35 -7.67 9.27
C ALA A 93 -4.37 -7.07 8.28
N CYS A 94 -4.02 -6.93 7.01
CA CYS A 94 -4.94 -6.48 5.97
C CYS A 94 -6.11 -7.43 5.77
N ALA A 95 -5.85 -8.74 5.73
CA ALA A 95 -6.90 -9.76 5.65
C ALA A 95 -7.82 -9.74 6.88
N GLU A 96 -7.27 -9.61 8.09
CA GLU A 96 -8.05 -9.51 9.33
C GLU A 96 -8.93 -8.25 9.38
N ASN A 97 -8.44 -7.14 8.84
CA ASN A 97 -9.17 -5.87 8.77
C ASN A 97 -10.09 -5.76 7.53
N GLY A 98 -10.11 -6.76 6.65
CA GLY A 98 -10.94 -6.77 5.45
C GLY A 98 -10.51 -5.74 4.39
N ILE A 99 -9.23 -5.36 4.37
CA ILE A 99 -8.65 -4.46 3.36
C ILE A 99 -8.16 -5.33 2.18
N PRO A 100 -8.71 -5.15 0.96
CA PRO A 100 -8.26 -5.89 -0.20
C PRO A 100 -6.85 -5.46 -0.60
N MET A 101 -6.15 -6.35 -1.29
CA MET A 101 -4.74 -6.19 -1.65
C MET A 101 -4.47 -6.36 -3.15
N VAL A 102 -5.48 -6.81 -3.90
CA VAL A 102 -5.50 -7.02 -5.35
C VAL A 102 -6.91 -6.78 -5.91
#